data_AF-A0A6I4Q6W2-F1
#
_entry.id   AF-A0A6I4Q6W2-F1
#
_cell.length_a   1.000
_cell.length_b   1.000
_cell.length_c   1.000
_cell.angle_alpha   90.00
_cell.angle_beta   90.00
_cell.angle_gamma   90.00
#
_symmetry.space_group_name_H-M   'P 1'
#
loop_
_entity.id
_entity.type
_entity.pdbx_description
1 polymer ?
#
loop_
_entity_poly.entity_id
_entity_poly.type
_entity_poly.pdbx_seq_one_letter_code
_entity_poly.pdbx_strand_id
1 'polypeptide(L)'
;MEKLTPQNDREEHMVQVLLAILQGIPVEYKSKSNDWTELKNSFLILKENTKYRIVPKPTPLPFSREMWQMFNKKWKLATMNRDESISLHTQTSFLNPCYEQWSVSDDAETIDVTDLLAVNTAGINWRLPLTKRPEDV
;
A
#
# COMPACT_ATOMS: atom_id res chain seq x y z
N MET A 1 23.19 -19.95 0.89
CA MET A 1 23.02 -18.48 0.89
C MET A 1 22.05 -18.15 2.00
N GLU A 2 22.49 -17.45 3.04
CA GLU A 2 21.59 -16.90 4.04
C GLU A 2 20.66 -15.88 3.35
N LYS A 3 19.35 -16.08 3.44
CA LYS A 3 18.40 -15.04 3.05
C LYS A 3 18.49 -13.94 4.10
N LEU A 4 18.69 -12.69 3.66
CA LEU A 4 18.49 -11.51 4.50
C LEU A 4 16.99 -11.40 4.81
N THR A 5 16.54 -12.13 5.84
CA THR A 5 15.18 -12.02 6.36
C THR A 5 15.20 -10.94 7.44
N PRO A 6 14.44 -9.84 7.30
CA PRO A 6 14.31 -8.85 8.36
C PRO A 6 13.91 -9.50 9.68
N GLN A 7 14.55 -9.09 10.78
CA GLN A 7 14.32 -9.64 12.12
C GLN A 7 13.26 -8.86 12.91
N ASN A 8 12.85 -7.68 12.41
CA ASN A 8 11.88 -6.79 13.06
C ASN A 8 11.28 -5.81 12.04
N ASP A 9 10.16 -5.17 12.41
CA ASP A 9 9.43 -4.18 11.59
C ASP A 9 10.32 -3.05 11.08
N ARG A 10 11.34 -2.68 11.86
CA ARG A 10 12.27 -1.62 11.50
C ARG A 10 13.18 -2.07 10.36
N GLU A 11 13.78 -3.25 10.45
CA GLU A 11 14.58 -3.82 9.36
C GLU A 11 13.73 -4.02 8.10
N GLU A 12 12.48 -4.45 8.25
CA GLU A 12 11.54 -4.58 7.14
C GLU A 12 11.29 -3.23 6.46
N HIS A 13 11.00 -2.19 7.25
CA HIS A 13 10.82 -0.82 6.76
C HIS A 13 12.07 -0.30 6.05
N MET A 14 13.27 -0.59 6.58
CA MET A 14 14.53 -0.20 5.93
C MET A 14 14.74 -0.90 4.60
N VAL A 15 14.40 -2.18 4.50
CA VAL A 15 14.43 -2.94 3.24
C VAL A 15 13.44 -2.35 2.23
N GLN A 16 12.22 -2.00 2.65
CA GLN A 16 11.21 -1.38 1.79
C GLN A 16 11.67 0.01 1.29
N VAL A 17 12.27 0.83 2.15
CA VAL A 17 12.85 2.13 1.77
C VAL A 17 13.99 1.95 0.76
N LEU A 18 14.86 0.96 0.98
CA LEU A 18 15.95 0.65 0.05
C LEU A 18 15.42 0.23 -1.33
N LEU A 19 14.41 -0.66 -1.37
CA LEU A 19 13.76 -1.09 -2.60
C LEU A 19 13.09 0.09 -3.33
N ALA A 20 12.42 0.98 -2.59
CA ALA A 20 11.80 2.18 -3.15
C ALA A 20 12.83 3.09 -3.83
N ILE A 21 13.99 3.32 -3.18
CA ILE A 21 15.11 4.09 -3.75
C ILE A 21 15.62 3.43 -5.04
N LEU A 22 15.85 2.12 -5.02
CA LEU A 22 16.33 1.36 -6.20
C LEU A 22 15.33 1.38 -7.36
N GLN A 23 14.03 1.49 -7.07
CA GLN A 23 12.95 1.59 -8.05
C GLN A 23 12.69 3.04 -8.51
N GLY A 24 13.45 4.02 -8.01
CA GLY A 24 13.25 5.44 -8.34
C GLY A 24 11.97 6.03 -7.75
N ILE A 25 11.38 5.40 -6.73
CA ILE A 25 10.24 5.93 -6.00
C ILE A 25 10.73 7.02 -5.04
N PRO A 26 10.11 8.21 -5.01
CA PRO A 26 10.51 9.26 -4.09
C PRO A 26 10.48 8.79 -2.63
N VAL A 27 11.54 9.08 -1.90
CA VAL A 27 11.64 8.83 -0.46
C VAL A 27 11.94 10.16 0.21
N GLU A 28 11.36 10.38 1.38
CA GLU A 28 11.69 11.49 2.25
C GLU A 28 12.26 10.98 3.56
N TYR A 29 13.11 11.79 4.16
CA TYR A 29 13.62 11.57 5.50
C TYR A 29 13.22 12.72 6.43
N LYS A 30 13.16 12.43 7.72
CA LYS A 30 12.92 13.44 8.75
C LYS A 30 14.23 14.18 9.03
N SER A 31 14.27 15.46 8.69
CA SER A 31 15.43 16.33 8.90
C SER A 31 15.64 16.64 10.38
N LYS A 32 16.78 17.26 10.71
CA LYS A 32 17.04 17.80 12.06
C LYS A 32 16.07 18.91 12.46
N SER A 33 15.50 19.62 11.48
CA SER A 33 14.45 20.64 11.72
C SER A 33 13.07 20.02 11.97
N ASN A 34 12.98 18.68 12.03
CA ASN A 34 11.73 17.94 12.13
C ASN A 34 10.80 18.16 10.92
N ASP A 35 11.35 18.55 9.77
CA ASP A 35 10.63 18.61 8.50
C ASP A 35 10.85 17.33 7.69
N TRP A 36 9.97 17.08 6.73
CA TRP A 36 10.20 16.02 5.75
C TRP A 36 10.97 16.60 4.56
N THR A 37 12.05 15.94 4.17
CA THR A 37 12.93 16.39 3.10
C THR A 37 13.13 15.27 2.11
N GLU A 38 12.99 15.59 0.84
CA GLU A 38 13.25 14.65 -0.25
C GLU A 38 14.68 14.11 -0.17
N LEU A 39 14.80 12.80 -0.25
CA LEU A 39 16.07 12.09 -0.33
C LEU A 39 16.57 12.17 -1.78
N LYS A 40 17.17 13.31 -2.13
CA LYS A 40 17.74 13.52 -3.47
C LYS A 40 18.97 12.62 -3.67
N ASN A 41 18.93 11.81 -4.71
CA ASN A 41 19.97 10.87 -5.15
C ASN A 41 21.39 11.41 -4.94
N SER A 42 22.18 10.79 -4.06
CA SER A 42 23.65 10.70 -4.19
C SER A 42 24.36 9.88 -3.10
N PHE A 43 23.73 9.57 -1.96
CA PHE A 43 24.37 8.71 -0.94
C PHE A 43 23.37 7.73 -0.33
N LEU A 44 23.48 6.46 -0.71
CA LEU A 44 22.77 5.29 -0.14
C LEU A 44 23.22 4.98 1.30
N ILE A 45 23.40 6.01 2.14
CA ILE A 45 23.69 5.84 3.56
C ILE A 45 22.39 6.07 4.31
N LEU A 46 21.60 5.00 4.39
CA LEU A 46 20.47 4.93 5.28
C LEU A 46 21.00 4.95 6.73
N LYS A 47 20.87 6.11 7.37
CA LYS A 47 21.25 6.30 8.77
C LYS A 47 20.29 5.57 9.70
N GLU A 48 20.86 4.84 10.64
CA GLU A 48 20.16 4.04 11.63
C GLU A 48 19.05 4.85 12.36
N ASN A 49 19.36 6.03 12.86
CA ASN A 49 18.42 6.81 13.69
C ASN A 49 17.58 7.83 12.91
N THR A 50 17.45 7.67 11.59
CA THR A 50 16.66 8.57 10.75
C THR A 50 15.33 7.94 10.38
N LYS A 51 14.24 8.71 10.48
CA LYS A 51 12.91 8.28 10.04
C LYS A 51 12.78 8.51 8.54
N TYR A 52 12.35 7.50 7.81
CA TYR A 52 12.10 7.56 6.37
C TYR A 52 10.63 7.32 6.07
N ARG A 53 10.12 7.91 4.98
CA ARG A 53 8.81 7.61 4.41
C ARG A 53 8.89 7.60 2.89
N ILE A 54 8.12 6.72 2.25
CA ILE A 54 8.00 6.64 0.80
C ILE A 54 6.89 7.61 0.34
N VAL A 55 7.09 8.31 -0.77
CA VAL A 55 6.21 9.37 -1.29
C VAL A 55 5.90 9.12 -2.79
N PRO A 56 4.65 9.30 -3.27
CA PRO A 56 3.47 9.70 -2.50
C PRO A 56 3.07 8.62 -1.50
N LYS A 57 2.59 9.06 -0.33
CA LYS A 57 1.94 8.15 0.62
C LYS A 57 0.87 7.41 -0.17
N PRO A 58 0.71 6.08 -0.02
CA PRO A 58 -0.48 5.42 -0.55
C PRO A 58 -1.68 6.19 -0.02
N THR A 59 -2.46 6.79 -0.91
CA THR A 59 -3.79 7.28 -0.57
C THR A 59 -4.63 6.01 -0.56
N PRO A 60 -5.12 5.55 0.62
CA PRO A 60 -6.04 4.43 0.64
C PRO A 60 -7.25 4.74 -0.24
N LEU A 61 -7.92 3.72 -0.75
CA LEU A 61 -9.21 3.94 -1.38
C LEU A 61 -10.11 4.68 -0.39
N PRO A 62 -10.80 5.74 -0.80
CA PRO A 62 -11.58 6.57 0.10
C PRO A 62 -12.93 5.93 0.45
N PHE A 63 -12.93 4.64 0.79
CA PHE A 63 -14.10 3.95 1.33
C PHE A 63 -14.41 4.55 2.70
N SER A 64 -15.54 5.25 2.78
CA SER A 64 -16.02 5.77 4.05
C SER A 64 -16.47 4.62 4.96
N ARG A 65 -16.64 4.91 6.25
CA ARG A 65 -17.18 3.94 7.21
C ARG A 65 -18.58 3.47 6.80
N GLU A 66 -19.39 4.40 6.29
CA GLU A 66 -20.75 4.14 5.80
C GLU A 66 -20.72 3.20 4.58
N MET A 67 -19.77 3.37 3.66
CA MET A 67 -19.58 2.43 2.54
C MET A 67 -19.22 1.04 3.05
N TRP A 68 -18.32 0.92 4.03
CA TRP A 68 -17.99 -0.37 4.65
C TRP A 68 -19.19 -1.05 5.32
N GLN A 69 -20.13 -0.29 5.89
CA GLN A 69 -21.36 -0.82 6.48
C GLN A 69 -22.31 -1.43 5.42
N MET A 70 -22.26 -0.97 4.18
CA MET A 70 -23.04 -1.54 3.08
C MET A 70 -22.58 -2.95 2.71
N PHE A 71 -21.31 -3.27 2.99
CA PHE A 71 -20.72 -4.56 2.68
C PHE A 71 -20.81 -5.52 3.86
N ASN A 72 -21.04 -6.80 3.55
CA ASN A 72 -20.97 -7.87 4.54
C ASN A 72 -19.59 -7.90 5.23
N LYS A 73 -19.55 -8.14 6.55
CA LYS A 73 -18.34 -8.18 7.38
C LYS A 73 -17.30 -9.22 6.93
N LYS A 74 -17.67 -10.19 6.10
CA LYS A 74 -16.73 -11.13 5.49
C LYS A 74 -15.68 -10.43 4.62
N TRP A 75 -16.02 -9.29 4.02
CA TRP A 75 -15.11 -8.49 3.21
C TRP A 75 -14.19 -7.67 4.10
N LYS A 76 -12.88 -7.89 4.01
CA LYS A 76 -11.88 -7.31 4.93
C LYS A 76 -10.99 -6.28 4.27
N LEU A 77 -10.87 -6.33 2.94
CA LEU A 77 -9.91 -5.55 2.18
C LEU A 77 -10.55 -5.06 0.88
N ALA A 78 -10.24 -3.82 0.49
CA ALA A 78 -10.55 -3.25 -0.81
C ALA A 78 -9.25 -2.96 -1.56
N THR A 79 -9.21 -3.29 -2.86
CA THR A 79 -8.10 -3.02 -3.79
C THR A 79 -8.58 -2.26 -5.01
N MET A 80 -7.65 -1.65 -5.73
CA MET A 80 -7.88 -1.05 -7.04
C MET A 80 -6.89 -1.62 -8.04
N ASN A 81 -7.39 -2.07 -9.20
CA ASN A 81 -6.58 -2.55 -10.31
C ASN A 81 -6.17 -1.40 -11.24
N ARG A 82 -5.29 -1.69 -12.21
CA ARG A 82 -4.78 -0.70 -13.19
C ARG A 82 -5.89 -0.08 -14.05
N ASP A 83 -6.94 -0.83 -14.33
CA ASP A 83 -8.12 -0.39 -15.08
C ASP A 83 -9.13 0.39 -14.22
N GLU A 84 -8.74 0.77 -13.00
CA GLU A 84 -9.56 1.45 -12.01
C GLU A 84 -10.71 0.61 -11.44
N SER A 85 -10.79 -0.68 -11.78
CA SER A 85 -11.76 -1.57 -11.13
C SER A 85 -11.43 -1.74 -9.64
N ILE A 86 -12.47 -1.71 -8.82
CA ILE A 86 -12.39 -1.81 -7.36
C ILE A 86 -12.96 -3.16 -6.93
N SER A 87 -12.16 -3.92 -6.18
CA SER A 87 -12.56 -5.24 -5.70
C SER A 87 -12.49 -5.34 -4.18
N LEU A 88 -13.42 -6.09 -3.59
CA LEU A 88 -13.40 -6.49 -2.19
C LEU A 88 -12.90 -7.93 -2.05
N HIS A 89 -12.14 -8.19 -0.98
CA HIS A 89 -11.54 -9.50 -0.71
C HIS A 89 -11.81 -9.95 0.74
N THR A 90 -12.00 -11.25 0.94
CA THR A 90 -12.17 -11.84 2.29
C THR A 90 -10.84 -12.08 3.01
N GLN A 91 -9.72 -12.07 2.28
CA GLN A 91 -8.37 -12.33 2.77
C GLN A 91 -7.34 -11.38 2.16
N THR A 92 -6.09 -11.47 2.65
CA THR A 92 -4.95 -10.72 2.12
C THR A 92 -4.77 -10.94 0.63
N SER A 93 -4.58 -9.83 -0.09
CA SER A 93 -4.28 -9.82 -1.52
C SER A 93 -2.81 -9.48 -1.75
N PHE A 94 -2.25 -9.95 -2.86
CA PHE A 94 -0.93 -9.56 -3.33
C PHE A 94 -1.01 -9.03 -4.76
N LEU A 95 -0.14 -8.08 -5.09
CA LEU A 95 -0.08 -7.52 -6.43
C LEU A 95 0.58 -8.53 -7.37
N ASN A 96 -0.13 -8.93 -8.43
CA ASN A 96 0.46 -9.71 -9.52
C ASN A 96 0.98 -8.75 -10.60
N PRO A 97 2.31 -8.55 -10.70
CA PRO A 97 2.87 -7.57 -11.62
C PRO A 97 2.72 -7.95 -13.10
N CYS A 98 2.53 -9.24 -13.41
CA CYS A 98 2.38 -9.70 -14.80
C CYS A 98 1.02 -9.31 -15.39
N TYR A 99 -0.01 -9.31 -14.56
CA TYR A 99 -1.39 -8.97 -14.96
C TYR A 99 -1.81 -7.58 -14.49
N GLU A 100 -0.95 -6.89 -13.73
CA GLU A 100 -1.25 -5.57 -13.17
C GLU A 100 -2.55 -5.54 -12.36
N GLN A 101 -2.81 -6.64 -11.65
CA GLN A 101 -4.04 -6.90 -10.90
C GLN A 101 -3.73 -7.46 -9.52
N TRP A 102 -4.60 -7.18 -8.56
CA TRP A 102 -4.54 -7.81 -7.25
C TRP A 102 -5.07 -9.23 -7.33
N SER A 103 -4.27 -10.18 -6.86
CA SER A 103 -4.63 -11.59 -6.75
C SER A 103 -4.81 -11.96 -5.29
N VAL A 104 -5.61 -13.00 -5.06
CA VAL A 104 -5.86 -13.56 -3.73
C VAL A 104 -5.50 -15.04 -3.73
N SER A 105 -5.46 -15.66 -2.55
CA SER A 105 -5.34 -17.12 -2.43
C SER A 105 -6.60 -17.82 -2.95
N ASP A 106 -6.48 -19.09 -3.33
CA ASP A 106 -7.57 -19.87 -3.94
C ASP A 106 -8.81 -20.02 -3.04
N ASP A 107 -8.64 -19.89 -1.73
CA ASP A 107 -9.69 -19.95 -0.71
C ASP A 107 -10.30 -18.58 -0.37
N ALA A 108 -9.86 -17.51 -1.02
CA ALA A 108 -10.39 -16.17 -0.83
C ALA A 108 -11.51 -15.87 -1.84
N GLU A 109 -12.56 -15.22 -1.36
CA GLU A 109 -13.61 -14.71 -2.23
C GLU A 109 -13.25 -13.29 -2.66
N THR A 110 -13.63 -12.95 -3.90
CA THR A 110 -13.49 -11.60 -4.47
C THR A 110 -14.80 -11.16 -5.10
N ILE A 111 -15.15 -9.89 -4.97
CA ILE A 111 -16.28 -9.28 -5.68
C ILE A 111 -15.88 -7.91 -6.24
N ASP A 112 -16.27 -7.65 -7.49
CA ASP A 112 -16.15 -6.33 -8.12
C ASP A 112 -17.28 -5.41 -7.62
N VAL A 113 -16.92 -4.21 -7.18
CA VAL A 113 -17.83 -3.20 -6.65
C VAL A 113 -17.73 -1.86 -7.39
N THR A 114 -17.03 -1.82 -8.53
CA THR A 114 -16.75 -0.60 -9.31
C THR A 114 -18.04 0.15 -9.64
N ASP A 115 -19.04 -0.55 -10.15
CA ASP A 115 -20.31 0.05 -10.56
C ASP A 115 -21.25 0.37 -9.38
N LEU A 116 -20.96 -0.18 -8.19
CA LEU A 116 -21.77 0.01 -6.99
C LEU A 116 -21.39 1.27 -6.21
N LEU A 117 -20.19 1.82 -6.45
CA LEU A 117 -19.63 2.90 -5.67
C LEU A 117 -19.15 4.06 -6.54
N ALA A 118 -19.64 5.27 -6.25
CA ALA A 118 -19.05 6.49 -6.78
C ALA A 118 -17.79 6.87 -5.98
N VAL A 119 -16.69 6.13 -6.17
CA VAL A 119 -15.40 6.41 -5.55
C VAL A 119 -14.55 7.27 -6.47
N ASN A 120 -14.05 8.41 -5.99
CA ASN A 120 -13.06 9.18 -6.74
C ASN A 120 -11.69 8.49 -6.65
N THR A 121 -11.27 7.89 -7.76
CA THR A 121 -10.01 7.15 -7.92
C THR A 121 -8.86 8.00 -8.45
N ALA A 122 -9.11 9.27 -8.80
CA ALA A 122 -8.13 10.14 -9.44
C ALA A 122 -6.89 10.33 -8.56
N GLY A 123 -5.71 10.07 -9.13
CA GLY A 123 -4.42 10.22 -8.46
C GLY A 123 -4.10 9.10 -7.44
N ILE A 124 -4.93 8.05 -7.35
CA ILE A 124 -4.61 6.86 -6.56
C ILE A 124 -3.66 5.97 -7.36
N ASN A 125 -2.50 5.65 -6.77
CA ASN A 125 -1.59 4.68 -7.34
C ASN A 125 -2.10 3.27 -7.03
N TRP A 126 -2.73 2.60 -8.01
CA TRP A 126 -3.31 1.26 -7.92
C TRP A 126 -2.35 0.15 -7.45
N ARG A 127 -1.02 0.38 -7.52
CA ARG A 127 -0.01 -0.57 -7.02
C ARG A 127 0.13 -0.60 -5.50
N LEU A 128 -0.41 0.41 -4.80
CA LEU A 128 -0.24 0.64 -3.38
C LEU A 128 -1.53 0.67 -2.50
N PRO A 129 -2.79 0.78 -2.99
CA PRO A 129 -3.90 1.15 -2.14
C PRO A 129 -4.67 -0.11 -1.71
N LEU A 130 -4.32 -0.61 -0.53
CA LEU A 130 -5.15 -1.53 0.23
C LEU A 130 -5.93 -0.73 1.28
N THR A 131 -7.25 -0.82 1.26
CA THR A 131 -8.06 -0.29 2.36
C THR A 131 -8.57 -1.44 3.20
N LYS A 132 -8.07 -1.53 4.44
CA LYS A 132 -8.61 -2.47 5.42
C LYS A 132 -9.96 -1.98 5.92
N ARG A 133 -10.90 -2.90 6.12
CA ARG A 133 -12.14 -2.61 6.83
C ARG A 133 -11.82 -2.17 8.26
N PRO A 134 -12.42 -1.08 8.78
CA PRO A 134 -12.28 -0.69 10.18
C PRO A 134 -12.77 -1.81 11.11
N GLU A 135 -12.04 -2.07 12.20
CA GLU A 135 -12.36 -3.17 13.15
C GLU A 135 -13.74 -3.03 13.80
N ASP A 136 -14.23 -1.79 13.93
CA ASP A 136 -15.49 -1.43 14.57
C ASP A 136 -16.69 -1.36 13.60
N VAL A 137 -16.50 -1.72 12.32
CA VAL A 137 -17.53 -1.73 11.26
C VAL A 137 -17.81 -3.14 10.76
#